data_AF-A3ZUU7-F1
#
_entry.id   AF-A3ZUU7-F1
#
_cell.length_a   1.000
_cell.length_b   1.000
_cell.length_c   1.000
_cell.angle_alpha   90.00
_cell.angle_beta   90.00
_cell.angle_gamma   90.00
#
_symmetry.space_group_name_H-M   'P 1'
#
loop_
_entity.id
_entity.type
_entity.pdbx_description
1 polymer ?
#
loop_
_entity_poly.entity_id
_entity_poly.type
_entity_poly.pdbx_seq_one_letter_code
_entity_poly.pdbx_strand_id
1 'polypeptide(L)'
;MTLAEMLVATAIMGMMAAALSTIALAVQMAHEYAADQGVMAQHARVIIERIQRAFAGATASESFPGAQVITYNDSTYTFPQAIAIWRPETIALDPDGSPRIEELRFFASDPDEPNRLLEFQATGDTRPAPTTAAGWRDLVEALLDDDDVEKIDLTDLIAAPKLVAGGERSYSTLRFEMRVRPDAAEVADMRDGLKSWTSLRWPQRSYGLHSGTRQSWIAFQFQVAPNAAAAKQSSVDVEAAPFFGSASLYYTLNQ
;
A
#
# COMPACT_ATOMS: atom_id res chain seq x y z
N MET A 1 -56.58 -10.69 -42.69
CA MET A 1 -55.19 -10.20 -42.60
C MET A 1 -54.74 -9.73 -43.96
N THR A 2 -54.40 -8.46 -44.10
CA THR A 2 -53.88 -7.90 -45.35
C THR A 2 -52.35 -8.01 -45.40
N LEU A 3 -51.75 -8.03 -46.60
CA LEU A 3 -50.29 -8.11 -46.75
C LEU A 3 -49.58 -6.91 -46.09
N ALA A 4 -50.23 -5.76 -46.06
CA ALA A 4 -49.79 -4.58 -45.33
C ALA A 4 -49.73 -4.81 -43.80
N GLU A 5 -50.73 -5.49 -43.22
CA GLU A 5 -50.72 -5.84 -41.78
C GLU A 5 -49.58 -6.79 -41.42
N MET A 6 -49.24 -7.76 -42.29
CA MET A 6 -48.06 -8.63 -42.06
C MET A 6 -46.75 -7.86 -42.11
N LEU A 7 -46.59 -6.96 -43.07
CA LEU A 7 -45.38 -6.13 -43.17
C LEU A 7 -45.20 -5.24 -41.94
N VAL A 8 -46.26 -4.58 -41.48
CA VAL A 8 -46.21 -3.75 -40.26
C VAL A 8 -45.91 -4.61 -39.02
N ALA A 9 -46.52 -5.78 -38.89
CA ALA A 9 -46.25 -6.69 -37.77
C ALA A 9 -44.79 -7.18 -37.75
N THR A 10 -44.22 -7.54 -38.91
CA THR A 10 -42.81 -7.95 -39.01
C THR A 10 -41.84 -6.81 -38.69
N ALA A 11 -42.15 -5.58 -39.11
CA ALA A 11 -41.34 -4.41 -38.78
C ALA A 11 -41.34 -4.11 -37.27
N ILE A 12 -42.52 -4.18 -36.62
CA ILE A 12 -42.62 -3.99 -35.16
C ILE A 12 -41.85 -5.07 -34.40
N MET A 13 -42.01 -6.34 -34.78
CA MET A 13 -41.26 -7.44 -34.16
C MET A 13 -39.75 -7.27 -34.36
N GLY A 14 -39.30 -6.84 -35.55
CA GLY A 14 -37.89 -6.54 -35.81
C GLY A 14 -37.35 -5.43 -34.91
N MET A 15 -38.11 -4.34 -34.74
CA MET A 15 -37.72 -3.25 -33.83
C MET A 15 -37.70 -3.70 -32.36
N MET A 16 -38.68 -4.50 -31.92
CA MET A 16 -38.70 -5.05 -30.57
C MET A 16 -37.53 -5.99 -30.33
N ALA A 17 -37.20 -6.87 -31.29
CA ALA A 17 -36.05 -7.75 -31.20
C ALA A 17 -34.74 -6.94 -31.11
N ALA A 18 -34.59 -5.90 -31.92
CA ALA A 18 -33.42 -5.02 -31.86
C ALA A 18 -33.30 -4.31 -30.50
N ALA A 19 -34.41 -3.77 -29.98
CA ALA A 19 -34.44 -3.10 -28.67
C ALA A 19 -34.14 -4.06 -27.50
N LEU A 20 -34.64 -5.30 -27.56
CA LEU A 20 -34.34 -6.32 -26.56
C LEU A 20 -32.86 -6.73 -26.61
N SER A 21 -32.28 -6.85 -27.81
CA SER A 21 -30.85 -7.16 -27.99
C SER A 21 -29.95 -6.06 -27.41
N THR A 22 -30.28 -4.77 -27.63
CA THR A 22 -29.48 -3.67 -27.06
C THR A 22 -29.58 -3.61 -25.54
N ILE A 23 -30.76 -3.86 -24.97
CA ILE A 23 -30.93 -3.96 -23.51
C ILE A 23 -30.16 -5.15 -22.95
N ALA A 24 -30.21 -6.32 -23.61
CA ALA A 24 -29.47 -7.50 -23.16
C ALA A 24 -27.96 -7.24 -23.12
N LEU A 25 -27.42 -6.58 -24.14
CA LEU A 25 -26.01 -6.15 -24.17
C LEU A 25 -25.69 -5.15 -23.04
N ALA A 26 -26.56 -4.16 -22.83
CA ALA A 26 -26.36 -3.17 -21.77
C ALA A 26 -26.38 -3.82 -20.37
N VAL A 27 -27.28 -4.77 -20.13
CA VAL A 27 -27.35 -5.53 -18.87
C VAL A 27 -26.11 -6.39 -18.68
N GLN A 28 -25.64 -7.05 -19.74
CA GLN A 28 -24.41 -7.84 -19.68
C GLN A 28 -23.20 -6.97 -19.33
N MET A 29 -23.01 -5.84 -20.02
CA MET A 29 -21.93 -4.90 -19.73
C MET A 29 -22.01 -4.34 -18.30
N ALA A 30 -23.21 -4.01 -17.82
CA ALA A 30 -23.42 -3.56 -16.46
C ALA A 30 -23.09 -4.64 -15.43
N HIS A 31 -23.39 -5.91 -15.74
CA HIS A 31 -23.06 -7.04 -14.88
C HIS A 31 -21.55 -7.28 -14.80
N GLU A 32 -20.86 -7.27 -15.95
CA GLU A 32 -19.40 -7.42 -16.03
C GLU A 32 -18.70 -6.30 -15.24
N TYR A 33 -19.08 -5.04 -15.48
CA TYR A 33 -18.52 -3.91 -14.73
C TYR A 33 -18.76 -4.03 -13.21
N ALA A 34 -19.97 -4.43 -12.79
CA ALA A 34 -20.26 -4.60 -11.37
C ALA A 34 -19.47 -5.75 -10.74
N ALA A 35 -19.23 -6.84 -11.48
CA ALA A 35 -18.42 -7.96 -11.03
C ALA A 35 -16.97 -7.54 -10.84
N ASP A 36 -16.40 -6.81 -11.80
CA ASP A 36 -15.03 -6.30 -11.77
C ASP A 36 -14.80 -5.33 -10.59
N GLN A 37 -15.75 -4.41 -10.36
CA GLN A 37 -15.73 -3.54 -9.18
C GLN A 37 -15.76 -4.33 -7.87
N GLY A 38 -16.50 -5.44 -7.85
CA GLY A 38 -16.53 -6.36 -6.71
C GLY A 38 -15.16 -6.99 -6.41
N VAL A 39 -14.46 -7.48 -7.44
CA VAL A 39 -13.11 -8.06 -7.31
C VAL A 39 -12.11 -7.03 -6.81
N MET A 40 -12.08 -5.85 -7.44
CA MET A 40 -11.16 -4.77 -7.04
C MET A 40 -11.35 -4.36 -5.57
N ALA A 41 -12.60 -4.20 -5.13
CA ALA A 41 -12.90 -3.85 -3.75
C ALA A 41 -12.49 -4.95 -2.76
N GLN A 42 -12.62 -6.23 -3.12
CA GLN A 42 -12.19 -7.35 -2.27
C GLN A 42 -10.66 -7.37 -2.09
N HIS A 43 -9.90 -7.25 -3.18
CA HIS A 43 -8.44 -7.18 -3.12
C HIS A 43 -7.98 -5.97 -2.31
N ALA A 44 -8.54 -4.80 -2.57
CA ALA A 44 -8.21 -3.59 -1.82
C ALA A 44 -8.49 -3.75 -0.32
N ARG A 45 -9.63 -4.36 0.05
CA ARG A 45 -9.97 -4.63 1.44
C ARG A 45 -8.95 -5.54 2.11
N VAL A 46 -8.53 -6.62 1.45
CA VAL A 46 -7.51 -7.54 2.00
C VAL A 46 -6.21 -6.81 2.26
N ILE A 47 -5.73 -6.02 1.28
CA ILE A 47 -4.48 -5.24 1.40
C ILE A 47 -4.56 -4.26 2.57
N ILE A 48 -5.63 -3.48 2.63
CA ILE A 48 -5.85 -2.48 3.69
C ILE A 48 -5.87 -3.17 5.06
N GLU A 49 -6.68 -4.22 5.22
CA GLU A 49 -6.80 -4.94 6.50
C GLU A 49 -5.47 -5.59 6.91
N ARG A 50 -4.71 -6.15 5.97
CA ARG A 50 -3.41 -6.78 6.26
C ARG A 50 -2.38 -5.76 6.78
N ILE A 51 -2.21 -4.65 6.07
CA ILE A 51 -1.25 -3.59 6.44
C ILE A 51 -1.68 -2.94 7.75
N GLN A 52 -2.97 -2.59 7.90
CA GLN A 52 -3.47 -1.98 9.14
C GLN A 52 -3.32 -2.92 10.33
N ARG A 53 -3.60 -4.21 10.17
CA ARG A 53 -3.42 -5.22 11.23
C ARG A 53 -1.95 -5.41 11.59
N ALA A 54 -1.05 -5.38 10.60
CA ALA A 54 0.39 -5.45 10.85
C ALA A 54 0.87 -4.24 11.65
N PHE A 55 0.45 -3.03 11.26
CA PHE A 55 0.85 -1.80 11.94
C PHE A 55 0.20 -1.64 13.31
N ALA A 56 -1.05 -2.07 13.49
CA ALA A 56 -1.72 -2.03 14.80
C ALA A 56 -1.06 -2.93 15.85
N GLY A 57 -0.39 -4.01 15.40
CA GLY A 57 0.40 -4.90 16.25
C GLY A 57 1.89 -4.56 16.27
N ALA A 58 2.30 -3.41 15.74
CA ALA A 58 3.71 -3.05 15.67
C ALA A 58 4.26 -2.59 17.02
N THR A 59 5.54 -2.87 17.23
CA THR A 59 6.32 -2.30 18.34
C THR A 59 6.98 -1.01 17.87
N ALA A 60 7.07 -0.01 18.74
CA ALA A 60 7.79 1.23 18.46
C ALA A 60 8.61 1.63 19.68
N SER A 61 9.77 2.19 19.39
CA SER A 61 10.71 2.75 20.34
C SER A 61 11.07 4.17 19.91
N GLU A 62 11.92 4.82 20.69
CA GLU A 62 12.41 6.12 20.30
C GLU A 62 13.31 6.07 19.05
N SER A 63 14.16 5.05 18.97
CA SER A 63 15.09 4.80 17.85
C SER A 63 14.39 4.26 16.61
N PHE A 64 13.27 3.56 16.75
CA PHE A 64 12.51 3.05 15.62
C PHE A 64 11.01 3.32 15.78
N PRO A 65 10.39 4.14 14.90
CA PRO A 65 9.00 4.58 15.07
C PRO A 65 7.95 3.50 14.70
N GLY A 66 8.34 2.23 14.67
CA GLY A 66 7.52 1.07 14.39
C GLY A 66 7.30 0.73 12.91
N ALA A 67 7.63 1.65 12.00
CA ALA A 67 7.78 1.33 10.60
C ALA A 67 8.86 2.19 9.93
N GLN A 68 9.29 1.77 8.75
CA GLN A 68 10.17 2.52 7.87
C GLN A 68 9.66 2.41 6.45
N VAL A 69 9.42 3.55 5.80
CA VAL A 69 9.09 3.61 4.36
C VAL A 69 10.38 3.50 3.57
N ILE A 70 10.40 2.60 2.59
CA ILE A 70 11.51 2.38 1.68
C ILE A 70 11.14 3.00 0.33
N THR A 71 12.02 3.88 -0.14
CA THR A 71 11.83 4.66 -1.36
C THR A 71 12.81 4.23 -2.42
N TYR A 72 12.28 3.75 -3.54
CA TYR A 72 13.03 3.52 -4.77
C TYR A 72 13.18 4.82 -5.54
N ASN A 73 14.27 4.96 -6.27
CA ASN A 73 14.55 6.14 -7.07
C ASN A 73 14.76 5.69 -8.51
N ASP A 74 14.02 6.28 -9.45
CA ASP A 74 14.35 6.21 -10.88
C ASP A 74 14.60 7.62 -11.40
N SER A 75 15.88 7.91 -11.66
CA SER A 75 16.35 9.23 -12.07
C SER A 75 15.91 10.33 -11.07
N THR A 76 14.94 11.16 -11.45
CA THR A 76 14.41 12.27 -10.66
C THR A 76 13.15 11.93 -9.87
N TYR A 77 12.55 10.75 -10.10
CA TYR A 77 11.31 10.34 -9.47
C TYR A 77 11.56 9.40 -8.30
N THR A 78 10.80 9.60 -7.22
CA THR A 78 10.84 8.79 -6.02
C THR A 78 9.56 7.98 -5.89
N PHE A 79 9.72 6.71 -5.54
CA PHE A 79 8.66 5.72 -5.47
C PHE A 79 8.69 5.03 -4.10
N PRO A 80 7.91 5.52 -3.11
CA PRO A 80 7.81 4.90 -1.80
C PRO A 80 6.92 3.65 -1.87
N GLN A 81 7.38 2.61 -2.54
CA GLN A 81 6.59 1.39 -2.86
C GLN A 81 6.79 0.25 -1.87
N ALA A 82 7.58 0.46 -0.82
CA ALA A 82 7.81 -0.55 0.20
C ALA A 82 7.74 0.04 1.62
N ILE A 83 7.34 -0.78 2.58
CA ILE A 83 7.33 -0.46 4.00
C ILE A 83 7.80 -1.67 4.81
N ALA A 84 8.67 -1.45 5.77
CA ALA A 84 9.03 -2.41 6.81
C ALA A 84 8.30 -2.02 8.09
N ILE A 85 7.60 -2.97 8.70
CA ILE A 85 6.84 -2.79 9.94
C ILE A 85 7.46 -3.67 11.02
N TRP A 86 7.81 -3.09 12.16
CA TRP A 86 8.38 -3.84 13.28
C TRP A 86 7.29 -4.56 14.04
N ARG A 87 7.20 -5.88 13.84
CA ARG A 87 6.17 -6.72 14.42
C ARG A 87 6.80 -8.04 14.88
N PRO A 88 7.43 -8.07 16.07
CA PRO A 88 7.92 -9.31 16.65
C PRO A 88 6.76 -10.28 16.91
N GLU A 89 6.99 -11.58 16.76
CA GLU A 89 5.96 -12.60 17.04
C GLU A 89 5.64 -12.71 18.53
N THR A 90 6.62 -12.43 19.37
CA THR A 90 6.51 -12.47 20.83
C THR A 90 6.77 -11.10 21.43
N ILE A 91 7.93 -10.92 22.07
CA ILE A 91 8.39 -9.64 22.60
C ILE A 91 9.58 -9.22 21.73
N ALA A 92 9.70 -7.92 21.48
CA ALA A 92 10.87 -7.37 20.82
C ALA A 92 12.16 -7.79 21.56
N LEU A 93 13.14 -8.29 20.82
CA LEU A 93 14.45 -8.68 21.38
C LEU A 93 15.19 -7.48 21.97
N ASP A 94 15.02 -6.31 21.35
CA ASP A 94 15.50 -5.03 21.85
C ASP A 94 14.37 -3.99 21.81
N PRO A 95 13.50 -3.94 22.84
CA PRO A 95 12.29 -3.11 22.81
C PRO A 95 12.58 -1.60 22.84
N ASP A 96 13.74 -1.20 23.37
CA ASP A 96 14.16 0.20 23.46
C ASP A 96 15.05 0.62 22.27
N GLY A 97 15.62 -0.34 21.53
CA GLY A 97 16.53 -0.11 20.42
C GLY A 97 15.91 -0.29 19.04
N SER A 98 16.65 -0.95 18.16
CA SER A 98 16.27 -1.14 16.75
C SER A 98 15.83 -2.57 16.47
N PRO A 99 14.88 -2.78 15.55
CA PRO A 99 14.44 -4.12 15.17
C PRO A 99 15.58 -4.95 14.60
N ARG A 100 15.47 -6.27 14.77
CA ARG A 100 16.16 -7.23 13.90
C ARG A 100 15.33 -7.52 12.67
N ILE A 101 15.97 -7.97 11.59
CA ILE A 101 15.29 -8.26 10.32
C ILE A 101 14.24 -9.38 10.49
N GLU A 102 14.51 -10.38 11.33
CA GLU A 102 13.56 -11.44 11.70
C GLU A 102 12.25 -10.93 12.34
N GLU A 103 12.27 -9.75 12.95
CA GLU A 103 11.11 -9.12 13.59
C GLU A 103 10.35 -8.16 12.65
N LEU A 104 10.83 -7.99 11.43
CA LEU A 104 10.25 -7.08 10.45
C LEU A 104 9.32 -7.83 9.51
N ARG A 105 8.15 -7.23 9.28
CA ARG A 105 7.25 -7.61 8.21
C ARG A 105 7.32 -6.58 7.11
N PHE A 106 7.57 -7.04 5.90
CA PHE A 106 7.70 -6.19 4.74
C PHE A 106 6.45 -6.25 3.89
N PHE A 107 6.07 -5.10 3.33
CA PHE A 107 5.11 -5.01 2.24
C PHE A 107 5.77 -4.24 1.11
N ALA A 108 5.94 -4.86 -0.05
CA ALA A 108 6.57 -4.22 -1.22
C ALA A 108 5.93 -4.70 -2.51
N SER A 109 5.97 -3.86 -3.54
CA SER A 109 5.77 -4.34 -4.90
C SER A 109 7.04 -5.01 -5.41
N ASP A 110 6.88 -6.09 -6.16
CA ASP A 110 7.99 -6.77 -6.83
C ASP A 110 8.56 -5.86 -7.95
N PRO A 111 9.87 -5.59 -8.00
CA PRO A 111 10.46 -4.75 -9.05
C PRO A 111 10.37 -5.37 -10.46
N ASP A 112 10.37 -6.70 -10.57
CA ASP A 112 10.23 -7.42 -11.84
C ASP A 112 8.76 -7.60 -12.24
N GLU A 113 7.87 -7.69 -11.24
CA GLU A 113 6.41 -7.71 -11.42
C GLU A 113 5.70 -6.58 -10.65
N PRO A 114 5.76 -5.31 -11.11
CA PRO A 114 5.28 -4.16 -10.32
C PRO A 114 3.77 -4.14 -10.02
N ASN A 115 2.99 -5.01 -10.66
CA ASN A 115 1.56 -5.21 -10.37
C ASN A 115 1.32 -6.14 -9.16
N ARG A 116 2.36 -6.82 -8.68
CA ARG A 116 2.31 -7.78 -7.59
C ARG A 116 2.73 -7.15 -6.28
N LEU A 117 1.85 -7.22 -5.28
CA LEU A 117 2.14 -6.78 -3.91
C LEU A 117 2.38 -8.00 -3.03
N LEU A 118 3.54 -8.00 -2.39
CA LEU A 118 4.03 -9.07 -1.55
C LEU A 118 4.01 -8.65 -0.08
N GLU A 119 3.59 -9.57 0.78
CA GLU A 119 3.88 -9.56 2.22
C GLU A 119 4.98 -10.58 2.46
N PHE A 120 6.09 -10.21 3.09
CA PHE A 120 7.18 -11.15 3.33
C PHE A 120 7.94 -10.90 4.63
N GLN A 121 8.62 -11.94 5.11
CA GLN A 121 9.35 -11.92 6.37
C GLN A 121 10.54 -12.88 6.31
N ALA A 122 11.71 -12.43 6.78
CA ALA A 122 12.94 -13.20 6.80
C ALA A 122 13.19 -13.75 8.21
N THR A 123 12.46 -14.79 8.60
CA THR A 123 12.41 -15.32 9.98
C THR A 123 13.74 -15.86 10.52
N GLY A 124 14.73 -16.13 9.65
CA GLY A 124 16.07 -16.59 10.05
C GLY A 124 17.13 -15.48 10.12
N ASP A 125 16.82 -14.25 9.72
CA ASP A 125 17.81 -13.17 9.62
C ASP A 125 17.92 -12.37 10.93
N THR A 126 18.91 -12.75 11.75
CA THR A 126 19.15 -12.12 13.06
C THR A 126 19.93 -10.79 12.97
N ARG A 127 20.27 -10.30 11.77
CA ARG A 127 21.03 -9.05 11.63
C ARG A 127 20.18 -7.86 12.06
N PRO A 128 20.80 -6.79 12.59
CA PRO A 128 20.07 -5.56 12.93
C PRO A 128 19.55 -4.89 11.66
N ALA A 129 18.40 -4.20 11.79
CA ALA A 129 17.84 -3.42 10.71
C ALA A 129 18.80 -2.30 10.24
N PRO A 130 18.81 -1.95 8.94
CA PRO A 130 19.64 -0.88 8.42
C PRO A 130 19.30 0.49 9.05
N THR A 131 20.28 1.39 9.11
CA THR A 131 20.10 2.76 9.60
C THR A 131 20.07 3.80 8.48
N THR A 132 20.36 3.41 7.23
CA THR A 132 20.41 4.30 6.07
C THR A 132 19.36 3.94 5.04
N ALA A 133 18.85 4.93 4.31
CA ALA A 133 17.86 4.71 3.26
C ALA A 133 18.38 3.81 2.12
N ALA A 134 19.68 3.84 1.83
CA ALA A 134 20.29 2.94 0.86
C ALA A 134 20.30 1.50 1.38
N GLY A 135 20.76 1.28 2.62
CA GLY A 135 20.78 -0.06 3.22
C GLY A 135 19.39 -0.70 3.32
N TRP A 136 18.34 0.10 3.56
CA TRP A 136 16.95 -0.40 3.53
C TRP A 136 16.51 -0.86 2.14
N ARG A 137 16.92 -0.16 1.08
CA ARG A 137 16.60 -0.55 -0.29
C ARG A 137 17.34 -1.82 -0.67
N ASP A 138 18.64 -1.85 -0.44
CA ASP A 138 19.49 -3.01 -0.74
C ASP A 138 19.01 -4.25 0.02
N LEU A 139 18.55 -4.08 1.26
CA LEU A 139 17.93 -5.16 2.04
C LEU A 139 16.65 -5.67 1.38
N VAL A 140 15.71 -4.78 1.03
CA VAL A 140 14.43 -5.21 0.44
C VAL A 140 14.66 -5.91 -0.89
N GLU A 141 15.52 -5.37 -1.75
CA GLU A 141 15.89 -6.01 -3.02
C GLU A 141 16.49 -7.41 -2.78
N ALA A 142 17.43 -7.54 -1.83
CA ALA A 142 18.01 -8.84 -1.50
C ALA A 142 16.98 -9.84 -0.95
N LEU A 143 16.04 -9.42 -0.11
CA LEU A 143 15.00 -10.30 0.44
C LEU A 143 13.96 -10.71 -0.62
N LEU A 144 13.70 -9.85 -1.61
CA LEU A 144 12.82 -10.17 -2.73
C LEU A 144 13.45 -11.21 -3.66
N ASP A 145 14.77 -11.22 -3.81
CA ASP A 145 15.52 -12.21 -4.60
C ASP A 145 15.81 -13.52 -3.85
N ASP A 146 15.66 -13.53 -2.52
CA ASP A 146 16.03 -14.67 -1.66
C ASP A 146 14.90 -15.73 -1.61
N ASP A 147 15.22 -16.97 -1.95
CA ASP A 147 14.30 -18.10 -1.94
C ASP A 147 13.97 -18.60 -0.53
N ASP A 148 14.80 -18.30 0.48
CA ASP A 148 14.61 -18.71 1.88
C ASP A 148 13.67 -17.78 2.66
N VAL A 149 13.21 -16.69 2.04
CA VAL A 149 12.27 -15.73 2.62
C VAL A 149 10.83 -16.17 2.39
N GLU A 150 10.02 -16.20 3.45
CA GLU A 150 8.59 -16.48 3.33
C GLU A 150 7.88 -15.31 2.64
N LYS A 151 7.33 -15.55 1.45
CA LYS A 151 6.61 -14.57 0.64
C LYS A 151 5.16 -14.98 0.45
N ILE A 152 4.25 -14.04 0.68
CA ILE A 152 2.80 -14.19 0.51
C ILE A 152 2.34 -13.19 -0.55
N ASP A 153 1.74 -13.71 -1.61
CA ASP A 153 1.10 -12.89 -2.64
C ASP A 153 -0.21 -12.31 -2.10
N LEU A 154 -0.26 -10.99 -1.94
CA LEU A 154 -1.49 -10.32 -1.54
C LEU A 154 -2.40 -10.07 -2.74
N THR A 155 -1.81 -9.67 -3.86
CA THR A 155 -2.52 -9.38 -5.10
C THR A 155 -1.52 -9.26 -6.26
N ASP A 156 -1.99 -9.53 -7.48
CA ASP A 156 -1.34 -9.23 -8.76
C ASP A 156 -2.08 -8.14 -9.54
N LEU A 157 -3.06 -7.48 -8.91
CA LEU A 157 -3.95 -6.51 -9.52
C LEU A 157 -3.58 -5.05 -9.24
N ILE A 158 -2.41 -4.75 -8.65
CA ILE A 158 -2.00 -3.36 -8.50
C ILE A 158 -1.74 -2.76 -9.87
N ALA A 159 -2.33 -1.61 -10.16
CA ALA A 159 -2.05 -0.92 -11.41
C ALA A 159 -0.57 -0.53 -11.45
N ALA A 160 0.09 -0.88 -12.55
CA ALA A 160 1.52 -0.67 -12.77
C ALA A 160 1.78 0.06 -14.11
N PRO A 161 1.36 1.33 -14.24
CA PRO A 161 1.55 2.09 -15.47
C PRO A 161 3.03 2.37 -15.72
N LYS A 162 3.33 2.71 -16.97
CA LYS A 162 4.65 3.18 -17.37
C LYS A 162 4.76 4.68 -17.13
N LEU A 163 5.93 5.14 -16.68
CA LEU A 163 6.16 6.56 -16.40
C LEU A 163 6.03 7.44 -17.66
N VAL A 164 6.41 6.88 -18.82
CA VAL A 164 6.32 7.52 -20.13
C VAL A 164 5.69 6.54 -21.11
N ALA A 165 4.87 7.04 -22.03
CA ALA A 165 4.30 6.23 -23.11
C ALA A 165 5.43 5.55 -23.92
N GLY A 166 5.37 4.23 -24.04
CA GLY A 166 6.41 3.44 -24.70
C GLY A 166 7.65 3.15 -23.85
N GLY A 167 7.66 3.51 -22.56
CA GLY A 167 8.74 3.13 -21.64
C GLY A 167 8.93 1.61 -21.52
N GLU A 168 10.09 1.18 -21.07
CA GLU A 168 10.36 -0.24 -20.82
C GLU A 168 9.94 -0.67 -19.41
N ARG A 169 10.08 0.23 -18.44
CA ARG A 169 9.77 -0.02 -17.03
C ARG A 169 8.37 0.46 -16.63
N SER A 170 7.68 -0.40 -15.89
CA SER A 170 6.43 -0.09 -15.20
C SER A 170 6.71 0.16 -13.72
N TYR A 171 5.86 0.97 -13.09
CA TYR A 171 5.96 1.27 -11.66
C TYR A 171 4.63 1.05 -10.99
N SER A 172 4.65 0.36 -9.86
CA SER A 172 3.48 0.21 -8.99
C SER A 172 2.87 1.56 -8.61
N THR A 173 1.55 1.66 -8.60
CA THR A 173 0.83 2.83 -8.05
C THR A 173 0.84 2.89 -6.53
N LEU A 174 1.37 1.86 -5.85
CA LEU A 174 1.51 1.82 -4.40
C LEU A 174 2.41 2.95 -3.91
N ARG A 175 1.93 3.70 -2.93
CA ARG A 175 2.71 4.73 -2.24
C ARG A 175 2.45 4.66 -0.76
N PHE A 176 3.51 4.55 0.01
CA PHE A 176 3.51 4.70 1.45
C PHE A 176 3.97 6.11 1.84
N GLU A 177 3.38 6.62 2.92
CA GLU A 177 3.81 7.82 3.60
C GLU A 177 3.84 7.52 5.10
N MET A 178 4.87 8.01 5.78
CA MET A 178 4.96 7.92 7.23
C MET A 178 5.23 9.29 7.82
N ARG A 179 4.56 9.59 8.94
CA ARG A 179 4.79 10.79 9.74
C ARG A 179 4.89 10.40 11.19
N VAL A 180 5.88 10.96 11.87
CA VAL A 180 6.08 10.77 13.31
C VAL A 180 5.96 12.12 13.99
N ARG A 181 5.23 12.18 15.12
CA ARG A 181 4.98 13.41 15.87
C ARG A 181 5.16 13.17 17.38
N PRO A 182 6.07 13.89 18.05
CA PRO A 182 7.11 14.78 17.51
C PRO A 182 8.08 14.03 16.56
N ASP A 183 8.62 14.72 15.55
CA ASP A 183 9.59 14.09 14.65
C ASP A 183 10.98 13.98 15.30
N ALA A 184 11.88 13.17 14.71
CA ALA A 184 13.19 12.92 15.31
C ALA A 184 14.05 14.19 15.42
N ALA A 185 13.90 15.13 14.49
CA ALA A 185 14.61 16.41 14.53
C ALA A 185 14.10 17.29 15.67
N GLU A 186 12.78 17.34 15.90
CA GLU A 186 12.19 18.06 17.03
C GLU A 186 12.67 17.49 18.38
N VAL A 187 12.79 16.16 18.49
CA VAL A 187 13.32 15.52 19.70
C VAL A 187 14.80 15.83 19.89
N ALA A 188 15.61 15.80 18.82
CA ALA A 188 17.02 16.19 18.87
C ALA A 188 17.19 17.66 19.30
N ASP A 189 16.44 18.58 18.69
CA ASP A 189 16.45 20.01 19.06
C ASP A 189 16.14 20.22 20.54
N MET A 190 15.22 19.43 21.10
CA MET A 190 14.89 19.52 22.52
C MET A 190 16.03 19.00 23.41
N ARG A 191 16.69 17.90 23.03
CA ARG A 191 17.86 17.38 23.75
C ARG A 191 19.04 18.35 23.73
N ASP A 192 19.19 19.07 22.63
CA ASP A 192 20.22 20.10 22.45
C ASP A 192 19.84 21.43 23.15
N GLY A 193 18.67 21.49 23.80
CA GLY A 193 18.18 22.67 24.51
C GLY A 193 17.67 23.79 23.61
N LEU A 194 17.52 23.53 22.31
CA LEU A 194 16.98 24.48 21.31
C LEU A 194 15.45 24.58 21.35
N LYS A 195 14.77 23.53 21.83
CA LYS A 195 13.32 23.49 22.04
C LYS A 195 12.98 23.05 23.47
N SER A 196 11.88 23.57 24.01
CA SER A 196 11.36 23.09 25.29
C SER A 196 10.52 21.84 25.08
N TRP A 197 10.47 20.97 26.09
CA TRP A 197 9.58 19.79 26.11
C TRP A 197 8.13 20.14 25.75
N THR A 198 7.65 21.27 26.26
CA THR A 198 6.29 21.79 26.03
C THR A 198 6.05 22.35 24.63
N SER A 199 7.10 22.64 23.84
CA SER A 199 6.98 23.22 22.51
C SER A 199 7.01 22.18 21.38
N LEU A 200 7.25 20.90 21.71
CA LEU A 200 7.17 19.81 20.75
C LEU A 200 5.75 19.64 20.22
N ARG A 201 5.63 19.13 18.99
CA ARG A 201 4.34 18.85 18.33
C ARG A 201 3.69 17.57 18.85
N TRP A 202 3.30 17.62 20.12
CA TRP A 202 2.57 16.53 20.77
C TRP A 202 1.20 16.33 20.12
N PRO A 203 0.87 15.10 19.67
CA PRO A 203 -0.49 14.74 19.29
C PRO A 203 -1.47 15.16 20.38
N GLN A 204 -2.46 15.97 20.03
CA GLN A 204 -3.49 16.46 20.98
C GLN A 204 -2.93 17.11 22.27
N ARG A 205 -1.67 17.57 22.27
CA ARG A 205 -0.97 18.06 23.48
C ARG A 205 -0.88 17.03 24.62
N SER A 206 -0.86 15.73 24.30
CA SER A 206 -0.73 14.67 25.32
C SER A 206 0.73 14.50 25.77
N TYR A 207 1.13 15.32 26.74
CA TYR A 207 2.42 15.20 27.42
C TYR A 207 2.31 15.56 28.91
N GLY A 208 3.13 14.92 29.73
CA GLY A 208 3.33 15.20 31.15
C GLY A 208 4.67 15.89 31.40
N LEU A 209 5.10 15.90 32.67
CA LEU A 209 6.36 16.54 33.07
C LEU A 209 7.62 15.78 32.62
N HIS A 210 7.53 14.45 32.49
CA HIS A 210 8.69 13.58 32.22
C HIS A 210 8.48 12.59 31.07
N SER A 211 7.25 12.52 30.53
CA SER A 211 6.89 11.61 29.45
C SER A 211 5.76 12.17 28.62
N GLY A 212 5.66 11.76 27.37
CA GLY A 212 4.65 12.24 26.43
C GLY A 212 4.31 11.19 25.39
N THR A 213 3.13 11.30 24.80
CA THR A 213 2.67 10.33 23.81
C THR A 213 3.17 10.75 22.44
N ARG A 214 4.03 9.95 21.84
CA ARG A 214 4.46 10.07 20.46
C ARG A 214 3.51 9.27 19.56
N GLN A 215 3.25 9.78 18.36
CA GLN A 215 2.42 9.12 17.37
C GLN A 215 3.24 8.82 16.14
N SER A 216 3.21 7.57 15.70
CA SER A 216 3.59 7.15 14.35
C SER A 216 2.33 6.96 13.54
N TRP A 217 2.26 7.60 12.39
CA TRP A 217 1.15 7.49 11.46
C TRP A 217 1.67 7.04 10.11
N ILE A 218 1.01 6.04 9.53
CA ILE A 218 1.24 5.60 8.17
C ILE A 218 -0.01 5.88 7.33
N ALA A 219 0.19 6.33 6.10
CA ALA A 219 -0.81 6.31 5.06
C ALA A 219 -0.28 5.53 3.88
N PHE A 220 -1.20 4.94 3.14
CA PHE A 220 -0.88 4.27 1.90
C PHE A 220 -2.01 4.44 0.91
N GLN A 221 -1.63 4.51 -0.36
CA GLN A 221 -2.54 4.65 -1.48
C GLN A 221 -2.07 3.75 -2.61
N PHE A 222 -3.02 3.21 -3.35
CA PHE A 222 -2.74 2.35 -4.50
C PHE A 222 -3.96 2.35 -5.43
N GLN A 223 -3.76 1.89 -6.65
CA GLN A 223 -4.86 1.64 -7.59
C GLN A 223 -4.93 0.14 -7.87
N VAL A 224 -6.14 -0.40 -7.93
CA VAL A 224 -6.38 -1.81 -8.29
C VAL A 224 -7.08 -1.85 -9.64
N ALA A 225 -6.59 -2.69 -10.54
CA ALA A 225 -7.18 -2.95 -11.84
C ALA A 225 -8.15 -4.14 -11.77
N PRO A 226 -9.13 -4.24 -12.67
CA PRO A 226 -10.15 -5.30 -12.63
C PRO A 226 -9.57 -6.71 -12.91
N ASN A 227 -8.46 -6.79 -13.64
CA ASN A 227 -7.79 -8.05 -13.96
C ASN A 227 -6.28 -7.83 -14.21
N ALA A 228 -5.51 -8.91 -14.23
CA ALA A 228 -4.05 -8.85 -14.36
C ALA A 228 -3.58 -8.28 -15.72
N ALA A 229 -4.38 -8.40 -16.78
CA ALA A 229 -4.05 -7.82 -18.08
C ALA A 229 -4.17 -6.30 -18.04
N ALA A 230 -5.25 -5.78 -17.43
CA ALA A 230 -5.47 -4.36 -17.15
C ALA A 230 -4.36 -3.78 -16.25
N ALA A 231 -3.97 -4.52 -15.20
CA ALA A 231 -2.91 -4.11 -14.27
C ALA A 231 -1.55 -3.85 -14.95
N LYS A 232 -1.24 -4.55 -16.05
CA LYS A 232 0.02 -4.49 -16.79
C LYS A 232 0.03 -3.45 -17.94
N GLN A 233 -1.06 -2.72 -18.16
CA GLN A 233 -1.14 -1.79 -19.28
C GLN A 233 -0.27 -0.54 -19.09
N SER A 234 0.21 0.00 -20.22
CA SER A 234 1.22 1.07 -20.27
C SER A 234 0.69 2.48 -20.02
N SER A 235 -0.63 2.69 -20.07
CA SER A 235 -1.28 3.99 -19.83
C SER A 235 -2.00 3.96 -18.48
N VAL A 236 -2.27 5.14 -17.91
CA VAL A 236 -3.19 5.28 -16.78
C VAL A 236 -4.51 4.64 -17.19
N ASP A 237 -4.76 3.45 -16.66
CA ASP A 237 -5.93 2.66 -17.00
C ASP A 237 -7.17 3.40 -16.50
N VAL A 238 -8.16 3.59 -17.39
CA VAL A 238 -9.42 4.25 -17.04
C VAL A 238 -10.24 3.37 -16.09
N GLU A 239 -9.93 2.08 -16.03
CA GLU A 239 -10.67 1.09 -15.24
C GLU A 239 -10.07 0.83 -13.85
N ALA A 240 -8.86 1.32 -13.56
CA ALA A 240 -8.23 1.14 -12.25
C ALA A 240 -8.83 2.08 -11.19
N ALA A 241 -9.28 1.52 -10.07
CA ALA A 241 -9.91 2.27 -8.99
C ALA A 241 -8.90 2.63 -7.89
N PRO A 242 -8.88 3.88 -7.38
CA PRO A 242 -8.00 4.29 -6.28
C PRO A 242 -8.54 3.86 -4.92
N PHE A 243 -7.63 3.39 -4.06
CA PHE A 243 -7.92 3.04 -2.68
C PHE A 243 -6.90 3.69 -1.75
N PHE A 244 -7.35 3.96 -0.53
CA PHE A 244 -6.59 4.66 0.50
C PHE A 244 -6.73 3.93 1.82
N GLY A 245 -5.63 3.86 2.57
CA GLY A 245 -5.58 3.31 3.91
C GLY A 245 -4.68 4.14 4.80
N SER A 246 -4.92 4.06 6.10
CA SER A 246 -4.03 4.65 7.11
C SER A 246 -4.13 3.92 8.43
N ALA A 247 -3.10 4.04 9.26
CA ALA A 247 -3.07 3.51 10.61
C ALA A 247 -2.16 4.37 11.49
N SER A 248 -2.41 4.39 12.80
CA SER A 248 -1.56 5.07 13.77
C SER A 248 -1.25 4.21 14.97
N LEU A 249 -0.03 4.35 15.46
CA LEU A 249 0.51 3.72 16.66
C LEU A 249 0.92 4.84 17.63
N TYR A 250 0.61 4.66 18.91
CA TYR A 250 0.98 5.59 19.97
C TYR A 250 1.92 4.90 20.94
N TYR A 251 2.99 5.58 21.32
CA TYR A 251 4.01 5.05 22.21
C TYR A 251 4.60 6.18 23.06
N THR A 252 5.20 5.81 24.18
CA THR A 252 5.73 6.79 25.13
C THR A 252 7.10 7.28 24.67
N LEU A 253 7.30 8.59 24.70
CA LEU A 253 8.60 9.23 24.65
C LEU A 253 8.92 9.78 26.04
N ASN A 254 10.13 9.51 26.54
CA ASN A 254 10.60 10.03 27.82
C ASN A 254 11.54 11.22 27.59
N GLN A 255 11.54 12.14 28.55
CA GLN A 255 12.41 13.32 28.54
C GLN A 255 13.89 12.96 28.72
#